data_AF-A0A7Y5RCX2-F1
#
_entry.id   AF-A0A7Y5RCX2-F1
#
_cell.length_a   1.000
_cell.length_b   1.000
_cell.length_c   1.000
_cell.angle_alpha   90.00
_cell.angle_beta   90.00
_cell.angle_gamma   90.00
#
_symmetry.space_group_name_H-M   'P 1'
#
loop_
_entity.id
_entity.type
_entity.pdbx_description
1 polymer ?
#
loop_
_entity_poly.entity_id
_entity_poly.type
_entity_poly.pdbx_seq_one_letter_code
_entity_poly.pdbx_strand_id
1 'polypeptide(L)'
;MRRIFRGMALAGRVAFARSVAFIRGGAFVVVSCTLMAAQTMAAPTLPNTLPLSQMMRELSAQPGFTEKLLAAINGGQKAGAVLTPKLFDLLRNLILGKDWSGLDRFPGWTIGRVNGTVDLGTRIFGEKLKPATRALAQWVTLGPYTLEAAETENLDKPSDRGQLKAEITDLGAEVTRGDGPDPKLAPLHAESQRLAEVLNRLSLNGLDDAQHFVATIGGHTVHTPEELIDALAASGHRITVSDVRYFANFGHFHYKGQDVMMPFFLDSQLLVPADHWWQRRRHLLVPVAHAEYELMVEGPRLHADVTFYFGIDGRAEFRTNDLLNQPWVMGRHAHEYAGAQAREVIRLLGGFTAAYARLHLANPQLPFAGYYTLGVCQDVVSAIELKMTGKTTLFPNTAQIEFFNDAKDAEVNALMAAIPKDRDGVAPSPERVFGSLPTADFSTITVPGLREDVQRSYAAHQRGELTRSPGVWQWILEGIAFIASIILSLWGYRRYQKMQE
;
A
#
# COMPACT_ATOMS: atom_id res chain seq x y z
N MET A 1 -17.92 15.57 59.69
CA MET A 1 -18.63 15.96 58.44
C MET A 1 -18.50 17.44 58.05
N ARG A 2 -18.61 18.43 58.95
CA ARG A 2 -18.48 19.88 58.61
C ARG A 2 -17.09 20.33 58.08
N ARG A 3 -15.99 19.62 58.39
CA ARG A 3 -14.64 19.91 57.84
C ARG A 3 -14.41 19.34 56.43
N ILE A 4 -15.08 18.25 56.05
CA ILE A 4 -14.96 17.62 54.72
C ILE A 4 -15.69 18.48 53.67
N PHE A 5 -16.82 19.09 54.02
CA PHE A 5 -17.55 20.00 53.13
C PHE A 5 -16.85 21.35 52.87
N ARG A 6 -16.00 21.83 53.81
CA ARG A 6 -15.20 23.05 53.58
C ARG A 6 -14.03 22.84 52.61
N GLY A 7 -13.52 21.61 52.47
CA GLY A 7 -12.48 21.27 51.50
C GLY A 7 -13.01 21.22 50.05
N MET A 8 -14.19 20.65 49.81
CA MET A 8 -14.78 20.56 48.47
C MET A 8 -15.29 21.92 47.95
N ALA A 9 -15.72 22.83 48.83
CA ALA A 9 -16.14 24.18 48.45
C ALA A 9 -14.98 25.07 47.99
N LEU A 10 -13.74 24.80 48.42
CA LEU A 10 -12.55 25.54 47.98
C LEU A 10 -12.02 25.03 46.63
N ALA A 11 -12.06 23.71 46.39
CA ALA A 11 -11.68 23.11 45.11
C ALA A 11 -12.65 23.49 43.96
N GLY A 12 -13.96 23.58 44.26
CA GLY A 12 -14.96 24.02 43.28
C GLY A 12 -14.84 25.51 42.90
N ARG A 13 -14.38 26.38 43.82
CA ARG A 13 -14.20 27.81 43.54
C ARG A 13 -12.97 28.12 42.68
N VAL A 14 -11.91 27.30 42.75
CA VAL A 14 -10.73 27.45 41.87
C VAL A 14 -11.03 26.96 40.44
N ALA A 15 -11.86 25.93 40.29
CA ALA A 15 -12.30 25.46 38.98
C ALA A 15 -13.32 26.41 38.31
N PHE A 16 -14.22 27.03 39.09
CA PHE A 16 -15.22 27.98 38.54
C PHE A 16 -14.63 29.37 38.24
N ALA A 17 -13.61 29.83 38.97
CA ALA A 17 -12.93 31.09 38.70
C ALA A 17 -12.10 31.06 37.39
N ARG A 18 -11.68 29.89 36.91
CA ARG A 18 -11.06 29.74 35.58
C ARG A 18 -12.06 29.76 34.42
N SER A 19 -13.33 29.43 34.66
CA SER A 19 -14.38 29.41 33.62
C SER A 19 -15.15 30.72 33.51
N VAL A 20 -15.20 31.55 34.57
CA VAL A 20 -15.95 32.83 34.57
C VAL A 20 -15.11 34.04 34.14
N ALA A 21 -13.77 33.92 34.11
CA ALA A 21 -12.90 34.95 33.51
C ALA A 21 -13.04 35.05 31.96
N PHE A 22 -13.78 34.14 31.32
CA PHE A 22 -13.98 34.11 29.87
C PHE A 22 -15.24 34.86 29.38
N ILE A 23 -16.10 35.36 30.28
CA ILE A 23 -17.38 35.98 29.93
C ILE A 23 -17.59 37.27 30.73
N ARG A 24 -16.72 38.27 30.54
CA ARG A 24 -16.99 39.70 30.83
C ARG A 24 -15.78 40.54 30.44
N GLY A 25 -15.79 41.04 29.20
CA GLY A 25 -14.74 41.92 28.68
C GLY A 25 -14.91 42.20 27.20
N GLY A 26 -16.11 42.62 26.79
CA GLY A 26 -16.34 43.13 25.45
C GLY A 26 -15.74 44.53 25.29
N ALA A 27 -14.62 44.61 24.58
CA ALA A 27 -14.22 45.80 23.84
C ALA A 27 -13.90 45.33 22.41
N PHE A 28 -14.85 45.57 21.51
CA PHE A 28 -14.73 45.31 20.09
C PHE A 28 -13.70 46.30 19.51
N VAL A 29 -12.44 45.87 19.41
CA VAL A 29 -11.49 46.47 18.47
C VAL A 29 -11.62 45.69 17.17
N VAL A 30 -12.26 46.31 16.18
CA VAL A 30 -12.22 45.85 14.79
C VAL A 30 -10.81 46.11 14.29
N VAL A 31 -9.89 45.18 14.57
CA VAL A 31 -8.64 45.08 13.83
C VAL A 31 -9.01 44.44 12.50
N SER A 32 -8.92 45.22 11.43
CA SER A 32 -8.91 44.69 10.06
C SER A 32 -7.72 43.74 9.93
N CYS A 33 -7.95 42.46 10.26
CA CYS A 33 -7.06 41.37 9.87
C CYS A 33 -7.11 41.30 8.35
N THR A 34 -6.12 41.92 7.72
CA THR A 34 -5.73 41.63 6.35
C THR A 34 -5.65 40.11 6.24
N LEU A 35 -6.44 39.52 5.33
CA LEU A 35 -6.27 38.12 4.92
C LEU A 35 -4.85 37.96 4.39
N MET A 36 -3.92 37.62 5.28
CA MET A 36 -2.71 36.91 4.92
C MET A 36 -3.17 35.52 4.53
N ALA A 37 -3.59 35.38 3.26
CA ALA A 37 -3.61 34.09 2.61
C ALA A 37 -2.22 33.52 2.83
N ALA A 38 -2.11 32.52 3.71
CA ALA A 38 -0.91 31.74 3.83
C ALA A 38 -0.67 31.16 2.44
N GLN A 39 0.24 31.79 1.70
CA GLN A 39 0.85 31.18 0.54
C GLN A 39 1.59 29.98 1.11
N THR A 40 0.89 28.85 1.20
CA THR A 40 1.54 27.55 1.26
C THR A 40 2.48 27.55 0.07
N MET A 41 3.77 27.70 0.33
CA MET A 41 4.77 27.60 -0.73
C MET A 41 4.48 26.29 -1.43
N ALA A 42 4.07 26.37 -2.69
CA ALA A 42 3.78 25.18 -3.47
C ALA A 42 5.03 24.32 -3.41
N ALA A 43 4.89 23.08 -2.93
CA ALA A 43 6.00 22.14 -2.99
C ALA A 43 6.53 22.15 -4.43
N PRO A 44 7.86 22.24 -4.66
CA PRO A 44 8.42 22.12 -6.00
C PRO A 44 7.86 20.84 -6.63
N THR A 45 6.96 21.02 -7.59
CA THR A 45 6.43 19.95 -8.40
C THR A 45 7.56 19.42 -9.25
N LEU A 46 7.66 18.10 -9.40
CA LEU A 46 8.60 17.52 -10.36
C LEU A 46 8.36 18.15 -11.73
N PRO A 47 9.42 18.48 -12.48
CA PRO A 47 9.26 18.82 -13.88
C PRO A 47 8.48 17.70 -14.57
N ASN A 48 7.48 18.05 -15.37
CA ASN A 48 6.69 17.10 -16.17
C ASN A 48 5.69 16.21 -15.41
N THR A 49 5.19 16.62 -14.24
CA THR A 49 4.15 15.89 -13.51
C THR A 49 2.95 16.79 -13.16
N LEU A 50 1.73 16.27 -13.23
CA LEU A 50 0.50 16.97 -12.84
C LEU A 50 -0.45 16.09 -11.99
N PRO A 51 -1.29 16.66 -11.12
CA PRO A 51 -2.26 15.89 -10.35
C PRO A 51 -3.45 15.42 -11.20
N LEU A 52 -4.03 14.25 -10.89
CA LEU A 52 -5.22 13.73 -11.57
C LEU A 52 -6.35 14.77 -11.65
N SER A 53 -6.55 15.58 -10.61
CA SER A 53 -7.60 16.61 -10.64
C SER A 53 -7.37 17.71 -11.67
N GLN A 54 -6.13 18.00 -12.05
CA GLN A 54 -5.84 18.98 -13.10
C GLN A 54 -6.24 18.43 -14.47
N MET A 55 -5.84 17.19 -14.79
CA MET A 55 -6.30 16.51 -16.01
C MET A 55 -7.83 16.44 -16.06
N MET A 56 -8.46 16.03 -14.96
CA MET A 56 -9.93 15.86 -14.92
C MET A 56 -10.69 17.18 -14.99
N ARG A 57 -10.15 18.30 -14.52
CA ARG A 57 -10.77 19.63 -14.70
C ARG A 57 -10.93 19.99 -16.17
N GLU A 58 -9.94 19.65 -17.00
CA GLU A 58 -9.96 19.92 -18.44
C GLU A 58 -10.84 18.92 -19.19
N LEU A 59 -10.78 17.64 -18.81
CA LEU A 59 -11.34 16.55 -19.62
C LEU A 59 -12.72 16.07 -19.16
N SER A 60 -13.15 16.32 -17.92
CA SER A 60 -14.43 15.78 -17.40
C SER A 60 -15.66 16.31 -18.14
N ALA A 61 -15.54 17.46 -18.81
CA ALA A 61 -16.62 18.05 -19.61
C ALA A 61 -16.72 17.46 -21.02
N GLN A 62 -15.70 16.71 -21.47
CA GLN A 62 -15.71 16.09 -22.78
C GLN A 62 -16.67 14.89 -22.79
N PRO A 63 -17.64 14.83 -23.73
CA PRO A 63 -18.60 13.75 -23.78
C PRO A 63 -17.92 12.37 -23.84
N GLY A 64 -18.27 11.49 -22.90
CA GLY A 64 -17.81 10.10 -22.85
C GLY A 64 -16.39 9.88 -22.27
N PHE A 65 -15.58 10.92 -22.08
CA PHE A 65 -14.20 10.75 -21.59
C PHE A 65 -14.14 10.13 -20.19
N THR A 66 -14.93 10.66 -19.24
CA THR A 66 -14.98 10.15 -17.86
C THR A 66 -15.28 8.66 -17.80
N GLU A 67 -16.25 8.18 -18.59
CA GLU A 67 -16.61 6.76 -18.61
C GLU A 67 -15.50 5.91 -19.23
N LYS A 68 -14.81 6.40 -20.27
CA LYS A 68 -13.67 5.72 -20.88
C LYS A 68 -12.50 5.60 -19.90
N LEU A 69 -12.17 6.67 -19.18
CA LEU A 69 -11.14 6.67 -18.14
C LEU A 69 -11.49 5.69 -17.01
N LEU A 70 -12.72 5.75 -16.51
CA LEU A 70 -13.20 4.85 -15.46
C LEU A 70 -13.17 3.39 -15.93
N ALA A 71 -13.57 3.09 -17.17
CA ALA A 71 -13.48 1.76 -17.74
C ALA A 71 -12.03 1.26 -17.82
N ALA A 72 -11.07 2.14 -18.13
CA ALA A 72 -9.64 1.83 -18.12
C ALA A 72 -9.16 1.49 -16.70
N ILE A 73 -9.47 2.30 -15.68
CA ILE A 73 -9.10 2.05 -14.28
C ILE A 73 -9.64 0.69 -13.80
N ASN A 74 -10.86 0.33 -14.21
CA ASN A 74 -11.50 -0.90 -13.80
C ASN A 74 -11.09 -2.14 -14.63
N GLY A 75 -10.16 -1.98 -15.59
CA GLY A 75 -9.62 -3.09 -16.39
C GLY A 75 -10.64 -3.78 -17.30
N GLY A 76 -11.73 -3.11 -17.68
CA GLY A 76 -12.67 -3.63 -18.70
C GLY A 76 -13.57 -4.81 -18.30
N GLN A 77 -13.18 -5.77 -17.42
CA GLN A 77 -14.07 -6.74 -16.74
C GLN A 77 -13.35 -7.72 -15.76
N LYS A 78 -13.96 -7.90 -14.58
CA LYS A 78 -14.09 -9.08 -13.68
C LYS A 78 -12.89 -9.81 -13.00
N ALA A 79 -11.61 -9.59 -13.33
CA ALA A 79 -10.53 -10.34 -12.63
C ALA A 79 -9.39 -9.51 -12.02
N GLY A 80 -9.28 -8.20 -12.29
CA GLY A 80 -8.17 -7.35 -11.80
C GLY A 80 -8.58 -5.92 -11.51
N ALA A 81 -9.83 -5.71 -11.06
CA ALA A 81 -10.31 -4.38 -10.74
C ALA A 81 -9.54 -3.82 -9.54
N VAL A 82 -8.82 -2.73 -9.77
CA VAL A 82 -8.05 -2.00 -8.74
C VAL A 82 -8.95 -1.51 -7.60
N LEU A 83 -10.20 -1.17 -7.94
CA LEU A 83 -11.16 -0.56 -7.03
C LEU A 83 -12.36 -1.50 -6.83
N THR A 84 -12.80 -1.61 -5.58
CA THR A 84 -14.10 -2.22 -5.28
C THR A 84 -15.23 -1.37 -5.87
N PRO A 85 -16.44 -1.92 -6.11
CA PRO A 85 -17.56 -1.14 -6.67
C PRO A 85 -17.84 0.15 -5.90
N LYS A 86 -17.75 0.13 -4.57
CA LYS A 86 -17.97 1.32 -3.74
C LYS A 86 -16.86 2.37 -3.89
N LEU A 87 -15.60 1.94 -4.04
CA LEU A 87 -14.48 2.83 -4.31
C LEU A 87 -14.59 3.44 -5.71
N PHE A 88 -15.03 2.64 -6.68
CA PHE A 88 -15.30 3.10 -8.04
C PHE A 88 -16.41 4.14 -8.09
N ASP A 89 -17.53 3.89 -7.40
CA ASP A 89 -18.64 4.85 -7.27
C ASP A 89 -18.19 6.14 -6.58
N LEU A 90 -17.36 6.05 -5.53
CA LEU A 90 -16.77 7.23 -4.90
C LEU A 90 -15.93 8.04 -5.90
N LEU A 91 -15.02 7.38 -6.64
CA LEU A 91 -14.17 8.04 -7.63
C LEU A 91 -15.01 8.76 -8.68
N ARG A 92 -16.03 8.08 -9.22
CA ARG A 92 -17.00 8.64 -10.17
C ARG A 92 -17.69 9.87 -9.59
N ASN A 93 -18.17 9.79 -8.34
CA ASN A 93 -18.86 10.89 -7.68
C ASN A 93 -17.96 12.11 -7.45
N LEU A 94 -16.68 11.91 -7.11
CA LEU A 94 -15.71 12.99 -6.99
C LEU A 94 -15.49 13.72 -8.32
N ILE A 95 -15.32 12.96 -9.41
CA ILE A 95 -15.12 13.51 -10.76
C ILE A 95 -16.36 14.27 -11.23
N LEU A 96 -17.53 13.63 -11.20
CA LEU A 96 -18.78 14.24 -11.70
C LEU A 96 -19.26 15.39 -10.82
N GLY A 97 -19.05 15.28 -9.50
CA GLY A 97 -19.31 16.33 -8.52
C GLY A 97 -18.29 17.47 -8.55
N LYS A 98 -17.23 17.37 -9.36
CA LYS A 98 -16.13 18.34 -9.46
C LYS A 98 -15.41 18.59 -8.13
N ASP A 99 -15.37 17.59 -7.24
CA ASP A 99 -14.59 17.65 -6.01
C ASP A 99 -13.14 17.29 -6.29
N TRP A 100 -12.44 18.26 -6.87
CA TRP A 100 -11.03 18.14 -7.24
C TRP A 100 -10.11 17.92 -6.04
N SER A 101 -10.46 18.51 -4.89
CA SER A 101 -9.70 18.36 -3.66
C SER A 101 -9.81 16.97 -3.07
N GLY A 102 -11.01 16.37 -3.13
CA GLY A 102 -11.23 14.99 -2.73
C GLY A 102 -10.58 14.00 -3.69
N LEU A 103 -10.57 14.31 -5.00
CA LEU A 103 -9.91 13.49 -6.02
C LEU A 103 -8.40 13.36 -5.79
N ASP A 104 -7.72 14.46 -5.47
CA ASP A 104 -6.28 14.46 -5.13
C ASP A 104 -5.97 13.85 -3.76
N ARG A 105 -6.98 13.37 -3.03
CA ARG A 105 -6.85 12.69 -1.72
C ARG A 105 -7.59 11.34 -1.72
N PHE A 106 -7.92 10.81 -2.89
CA PHE A 106 -8.74 9.62 -3.03
C PHE A 106 -8.01 8.34 -2.56
N PRO A 107 -8.69 7.40 -1.87
CA PRO A 107 -10.02 7.55 -1.28
C PRO A 107 -9.99 8.26 0.09
N GLY A 108 -8.81 8.36 0.73
CA GLY A 108 -8.66 8.97 2.05
C GLY A 108 -9.37 8.16 3.14
N TRP A 109 -9.47 6.85 2.95
CA TRP A 109 -10.16 5.93 3.86
C TRP A 109 -9.17 5.16 4.71
N THR A 110 -9.60 4.71 5.89
CA THR A 110 -8.85 3.72 6.65
C THR A 110 -8.87 2.38 5.89
N ILE A 111 -7.82 1.59 6.06
CA ILE A 111 -7.74 0.27 5.43
C ILE A 111 -8.88 -0.65 5.87
N GLY A 112 -9.36 -0.56 7.12
CA GLY A 112 -10.53 -1.32 7.55
C GLY A 112 -11.81 -0.95 6.79
N ARG A 113 -11.97 0.32 6.40
CA ARG A 113 -13.09 0.73 5.54
C ARG A 113 -12.93 0.22 4.10
N VAL A 114 -11.70 0.19 3.57
CA VAL A 114 -11.41 -0.41 2.26
C VAL A 114 -11.74 -1.90 2.28
N ASN A 115 -11.24 -2.65 3.26
CA ASN A 115 -11.47 -4.08 3.38
C ASN A 115 -12.94 -4.44 3.61
N GLY A 116 -13.69 -3.62 4.35
CA GLY A 116 -15.15 -3.81 4.47
C GLY A 116 -15.88 -3.77 3.11
N THR A 117 -15.34 -3.06 2.11
CA THR A 117 -15.90 -3.09 0.75
C THR A 117 -15.48 -4.33 -0.05
N VAL A 118 -14.28 -4.84 0.20
CA VAL A 118 -13.80 -6.09 -0.39
C VAL A 118 -14.63 -7.26 0.15
N ASP A 119 -14.79 -7.36 1.47
CA ASP A 119 -15.59 -8.42 2.12
C ASP A 119 -17.03 -8.47 1.61
N LEU A 120 -17.65 -7.30 1.41
CA LEU A 120 -18.97 -7.19 0.83
C LEU A 120 -18.97 -7.69 -0.63
N GLY A 121 -17.95 -7.32 -1.40
CA GLY A 121 -17.73 -7.83 -2.75
C GLY A 121 -17.58 -9.36 -2.77
N THR A 122 -16.78 -9.93 -1.88
CA THR A 122 -16.59 -11.38 -1.73
C THR A 122 -17.93 -12.08 -1.48
N ARG A 123 -18.76 -11.56 -0.58
CA ARG A 123 -20.08 -12.15 -0.27
C ARG A 123 -21.07 -12.06 -1.44
N ILE A 124 -21.06 -10.96 -2.19
CA ILE A 124 -22.03 -10.74 -3.28
C ILE A 124 -21.61 -11.44 -4.58
N PHE A 125 -20.32 -11.43 -4.89
CA PHE A 125 -19.79 -11.91 -6.16
C PHE A 125 -19.13 -13.29 -6.07
N GLY A 126 -18.63 -13.70 -4.90
CA GLY A 126 -17.96 -15.00 -4.73
C GLY A 126 -18.85 -16.19 -5.09
N GLU A 127 -20.15 -16.12 -4.83
CA GLU A 127 -21.11 -17.16 -5.23
C GLU A 127 -21.38 -17.19 -6.75
N LYS A 128 -21.10 -16.09 -7.47
CA LYS A 128 -21.39 -15.92 -8.89
C LYS A 128 -20.16 -16.07 -9.79
N LEU A 129 -18.96 -16.03 -9.21
CA LEU A 129 -17.73 -16.33 -9.93
C LEU A 129 -17.73 -17.83 -10.21
N LYS A 130 -17.84 -18.19 -11.50
CA LYS A 130 -17.57 -19.56 -11.91
C LYS A 130 -16.15 -19.89 -11.45
N PRO A 131 -15.90 -21.10 -10.90
CA PRO A 131 -14.55 -21.51 -10.57
C PRO A 131 -13.67 -21.21 -11.77
N ALA A 132 -12.66 -20.37 -11.58
CA ALA A 132 -11.61 -20.21 -12.56
C ALA A 132 -11.15 -21.64 -12.90
N THR A 133 -11.02 -21.97 -14.19
CA THR A 133 -10.46 -23.26 -14.61
C THR A 133 -9.20 -23.49 -13.79
N ARG A 134 -9.05 -24.67 -13.17
CA ARG A 134 -7.97 -25.02 -12.21
C ARG A 134 -6.53 -24.93 -12.79
N ALA A 135 -6.35 -24.29 -13.95
CA ALA A 135 -5.06 -24.10 -14.56
C ALA A 135 -4.22 -23.14 -13.70
N LEU A 136 -3.19 -23.68 -13.06
CA LEU A 136 -2.24 -22.89 -12.28
C LEU A 136 -1.54 -21.81 -13.11
N ALA A 137 -1.42 -22.02 -14.42
CA ALA A 137 -0.85 -21.07 -15.38
C ALA A 137 -1.55 -19.69 -15.41
N GLN A 138 -2.76 -19.56 -14.85
CA GLN A 138 -3.41 -18.26 -14.70
C GLN A 138 -2.89 -17.46 -13.49
N TRP A 139 -2.30 -18.14 -12.51
CA TRP A 139 -1.84 -17.61 -11.23
C TRP A 139 -0.32 -17.51 -11.13
N VAL A 140 0.41 -18.24 -11.97
CA VAL A 140 1.87 -18.16 -12.08
C VAL A 140 2.28 -18.20 -13.57
N THR A 141 3.11 -17.25 -13.99
CA THR A 141 3.68 -17.16 -15.33
C THR A 141 4.84 -18.16 -15.48
N LEU A 142 4.62 -19.20 -16.29
CA LEU A 142 5.59 -20.27 -16.53
C LEU A 142 6.32 -20.13 -17.88
N GLY A 143 6.00 -19.12 -18.69
CA GLY A 143 6.59 -18.96 -20.01
C GLY A 143 6.28 -20.14 -20.93
N PRO A 144 7.28 -20.76 -21.57
CA PRO A 144 7.08 -21.93 -22.43
C PRO A 144 6.93 -23.24 -21.65
N TYR A 145 7.18 -23.25 -20.34
CA TYR A 145 7.21 -24.46 -19.53
C TYR A 145 5.81 -24.89 -19.08
N THR A 146 5.67 -26.17 -18.73
CA THR A 146 4.45 -26.72 -18.14
C THR A 146 4.72 -27.46 -16.85
N LEU A 147 3.67 -27.74 -16.07
CA LEU A 147 3.80 -28.57 -14.86
C LEU A 147 3.76 -30.06 -15.19
N GLU A 148 3.22 -30.41 -16.35
CA GLU A 148 2.96 -31.79 -16.78
C GLU A 148 4.17 -32.44 -17.47
N ALA A 149 5.21 -31.67 -17.78
CA ALA A 149 6.42 -32.15 -18.44
C ALA A 149 7.66 -31.93 -17.57
N ALA A 150 8.54 -32.92 -17.55
CA ALA A 150 9.89 -32.75 -17.03
C ALA A 150 10.72 -32.02 -18.08
N GLU A 151 11.29 -30.88 -17.71
CA GLU A 151 12.00 -29.99 -18.63
C GLU A 151 13.32 -29.53 -18.00
N THR A 152 14.25 -29.11 -18.86
CA THR A 152 15.55 -28.57 -18.42
C THR A 152 15.86 -27.30 -19.19
N GLU A 153 16.03 -26.19 -18.47
CA GLU A 153 16.51 -24.93 -19.04
C GLU A 153 18.03 -24.82 -18.89
N ASN A 154 18.72 -24.34 -19.94
CA ASN A 154 20.15 -24.12 -19.90
C ASN A 154 20.45 -22.61 -19.96
N LEU A 155 20.82 -22.05 -18.81
CA LEU A 155 21.11 -20.63 -18.64
C LEU A 155 22.52 -20.24 -19.12
N ASP A 156 23.35 -21.20 -19.55
CA ASP A 156 24.63 -20.89 -20.23
C ASP A 156 24.42 -20.41 -21.67
N LYS A 157 23.22 -20.63 -22.23
CA LYS A 157 22.84 -20.10 -23.54
C LYS A 157 22.19 -18.73 -23.39
N PRO A 158 22.31 -17.82 -24.38
CA PRO A 158 21.47 -16.62 -24.42
C PRO A 158 19.99 -16.97 -24.45
N SER A 159 19.16 -16.10 -23.88
CA SER A 159 17.71 -16.18 -23.91
C SER A 159 17.18 -16.10 -25.35
N ASP A 160 16.13 -16.87 -25.62
CA ASP A 160 15.35 -16.84 -26.87
C ASP A 160 14.02 -16.09 -26.71
N ARG A 161 13.78 -15.46 -25.55
CA ARG A 161 12.57 -14.69 -25.29
C ARG A 161 12.51 -13.43 -26.14
N GLY A 162 11.28 -12.96 -26.37
CA GLY A 162 11.01 -11.78 -27.19
C GLY A 162 11.58 -10.49 -26.58
N GLN A 163 11.44 -9.39 -27.31
CA GLN A 163 11.68 -8.05 -26.76
C GLN A 163 10.45 -7.55 -26.01
N LEU A 164 10.67 -6.62 -25.08
CA LEU A 164 9.61 -5.96 -24.33
C LEU A 164 8.59 -5.32 -25.28
N LYS A 165 7.31 -5.60 -25.03
CA LYS A 165 6.18 -4.97 -25.69
C LYS A 165 5.41 -4.16 -24.66
N ALA A 166 5.78 -2.90 -24.49
CA ALA A 166 5.07 -2.00 -23.58
C ALA A 166 3.60 -1.84 -24.04
N GLU A 167 2.66 -2.11 -23.14
CA GLU A 167 1.23 -1.99 -23.40
C GLU A 167 0.75 -0.57 -23.12
N ILE A 168 0.88 0.31 -24.12
CA ILE A 168 0.40 1.70 -24.03
C ILE A 168 -0.97 1.81 -24.73
N THR A 169 -1.99 2.15 -23.97
CA THR A 169 -3.37 2.31 -24.46
C THR A 169 -3.71 3.78 -24.66
N ASP A 170 -4.17 4.14 -25.86
CA ASP A 170 -4.69 5.49 -26.15
C ASP A 170 -6.14 5.66 -25.64
N LEU A 171 -6.30 6.56 -24.67
CA LEU A 171 -7.59 6.92 -24.11
C LEU A 171 -8.23 8.13 -24.81
N GLY A 172 -7.58 8.71 -25.81
CA GLY A 172 -8.02 9.89 -26.53
C GLY A 172 -7.80 11.17 -25.73
N ALA A 173 -8.07 12.32 -26.34
CA ALA A 173 -7.84 13.64 -25.74
C ALA A 173 -6.42 13.81 -25.17
N GLU A 174 -5.42 13.27 -25.87
CA GLU A 174 -4.00 13.29 -25.48
C GLU A 174 -3.71 12.55 -24.16
N VAL A 175 -4.58 11.62 -23.75
CA VAL A 175 -4.36 10.76 -22.59
C VAL A 175 -3.98 9.35 -23.03
N THR A 176 -2.88 8.84 -22.50
CA THR A 176 -2.50 7.43 -22.62
C THR A 176 -2.42 6.77 -21.25
N ARG A 177 -2.53 5.44 -21.23
CA ARG A 177 -2.35 4.60 -20.05
C ARG A 177 -1.28 3.55 -20.31
N GLY A 178 -0.42 3.33 -19.33
CA GLY A 178 0.72 2.42 -19.40
C GLY A 178 2.02 3.21 -19.51
N ASP A 179 3.10 2.60 -19.04
CA ASP A 179 4.43 3.22 -19.05
C ASP A 179 5.28 2.69 -20.20
N GLY A 180 6.22 3.51 -20.65
CA GLY A 180 7.17 3.15 -21.70
C GLY A 180 8.29 2.22 -21.19
N PRO A 181 9.14 1.71 -22.10
CA PRO A 181 10.30 0.92 -21.72
C PRO A 181 11.30 1.74 -20.89
N ASP A 182 11.83 1.16 -19.82
CA ASP A 182 12.97 1.75 -19.10
C ASP A 182 14.24 1.61 -19.96
N PRO A 183 14.98 2.69 -20.26
CA PRO A 183 16.13 2.63 -21.15
C PRO A 183 17.30 1.78 -20.63
N LYS A 184 17.37 1.53 -19.32
CA LYS A 184 18.40 0.69 -18.68
C LYS A 184 17.94 -0.76 -18.58
N LEU A 185 16.68 -1.00 -18.24
CA LEU A 185 16.16 -2.35 -17.92
C LEU A 185 15.51 -3.04 -19.12
N ALA A 186 14.86 -2.31 -20.03
CA ALA A 186 14.24 -2.90 -21.22
C ALA A 186 15.22 -3.69 -22.12
N PRO A 187 16.50 -3.30 -22.29
CA PRO A 187 17.48 -4.12 -23.00
C PRO A 187 17.72 -5.51 -22.35
N LEU A 188 17.42 -5.68 -21.06
CA LEU A 188 17.57 -6.93 -20.32
C LEU A 188 16.32 -7.80 -20.36
N HIS A 189 15.20 -7.32 -20.93
CA HIS A 189 13.89 -7.97 -20.86
C HIS A 189 13.91 -9.47 -21.16
N ALA A 190 14.58 -9.89 -22.25
CA ALA A 190 14.59 -11.30 -22.63
C ALA A 190 15.26 -12.21 -21.58
N GLU A 191 16.35 -11.74 -20.95
CA GLU A 191 17.04 -12.48 -19.89
C GLU A 191 16.28 -12.41 -18.57
N SER A 192 15.76 -11.23 -18.21
CA SER A 192 14.89 -11.03 -17.05
C SER A 192 13.65 -11.92 -17.10
N GLN A 193 12.96 -11.97 -18.25
CA GLN A 193 11.78 -12.79 -18.44
C GLN A 193 12.14 -14.27 -18.27
N ARG A 194 13.21 -14.73 -18.92
CA ARG A 194 13.66 -16.12 -18.79
C ARG A 194 13.98 -16.49 -17.35
N LEU A 195 14.73 -15.63 -16.65
CA LEU A 195 15.09 -15.87 -15.25
C LEU A 195 13.84 -15.92 -14.35
N ALA A 196 12.89 -15.00 -14.54
CA ALA A 196 11.63 -15.00 -13.80
C ALA A 196 10.83 -16.30 -14.00
N GLU A 197 10.68 -16.75 -15.25
CA GLU A 197 9.99 -18.00 -15.60
C GLU A 197 10.69 -19.23 -14.99
N VAL A 198 12.02 -19.28 -15.02
CA VAL A 198 12.83 -20.34 -14.40
C VAL A 198 12.64 -20.35 -12.88
N LEU A 199 12.73 -19.20 -12.22
CA LEU A 199 12.51 -19.09 -10.77
C LEU A 199 11.10 -19.51 -10.38
N ASN A 200 10.09 -19.06 -11.13
CA ASN A 200 8.71 -19.50 -10.95
C ASN A 200 8.59 -21.02 -11.09
N ARG A 201 9.15 -21.60 -12.15
CA ARG A 201 9.01 -23.03 -12.42
C ARG A 201 9.76 -23.90 -11.40
N LEU A 202 10.96 -23.50 -10.97
CA LEU A 202 11.71 -24.15 -9.89
C LEU A 202 10.94 -24.08 -8.56
N SER A 203 10.29 -22.95 -8.26
CA SER A 203 9.48 -22.77 -7.04
C SER A 203 8.32 -23.77 -6.95
N LEU A 204 7.82 -24.23 -8.09
CA LEU A 204 6.66 -25.13 -8.17
C LEU A 204 7.02 -26.62 -8.24
N ASN A 205 8.31 -26.99 -8.18
CA ASN A 205 8.74 -28.39 -8.16
C ASN A 205 8.17 -29.20 -6.97
N GLY A 206 7.79 -28.53 -5.88
CA GLY A 206 7.16 -29.15 -4.71
C GLY A 206 5.63 -29.17 -4.72
N LEU A 207 4.98 -28.84 -5.85
CA LEU A 207 3.54 -29.01 -6.00
C LEU A 207 3.19 -30.48 -6.27
N ASP A 208 2.01 -30.90 -5.83
CA ASP A 208 1.48 -32.22 -6.19
C ASP A 208 1.32 -32.30 -7.72
N ASP A 209 1.65 -33.45 -8.29
CA ASP A 209 1.57 -33.75 -9.74
C ASP A 209 2.50 -32.94 -10.67
N ALA A 210 3.25 -31.96 -10.14
CA ALA A 210 4.25 -31.24 -10.92
C ALA A 210 5.42 -32.16 -11.27
N GLN A 211 5.72 -32.28 -12.56
CA GLN A 211 6.94 -32.91 -13.03
C GLN A 211 8.17 -32.08 -12.65
N HIS A 212 9.32 -32.74 -12.54
CA HIS A 212 10.56 -32.08 -12.15
C HIS A 212 11.06 -31.15 -13.25
N PHE A 213 11.23 -29.87 -12.91
CA PHE A 213 11.95 -28.91 -13.73
C PHE A 213 13.36 -28.70 -13.18
N VAL A 214 14.31 -28.49 -14.07
CA VAL A 214 15.72 -28.34 -13.74
C VAL A 214 16.28 -27.14 -14.50
N ALA A 215 17.18 -26.39 -13.89
CA ALA A 215 18.01 -25.43 -14.61
C ALA A 215 19.48 -25.87 -14.58
N THR A 216 20.24 -25.52 -15.61
CA THR A 216 21.69 -25.73 -15.65
C THR A 216 22.42 -24.42 -15.92
N ILE A 217 23.52 -24.19 -15.20
CA ILE A 217 24.39 -23.01 -15.35
C ILE A 217 25.80 -23.32 -14.83
N GLY A 218 26.84 -22.96 -15.57
CA GLY A 218 28.21 -23.15 -15.10
C GLY A 218 28.62 -24.61 -14.87
N GLY A 219 27.92 -25.57 -15.49
CA GLY A 219 28.10 -27.00 -15.21
C GLY A 219 27.40 -27.51 -13.93
N HIS A 220 26.65 -26.65 -13.24
CA HIS A 220 25.78 -27.03 -12.14
C HIS A 220 24.37 -27.36 -12.65
N THR A 221 23.71 -28.28 -11.96
CA THR A 221 22.31 -28.66 -12.17
C THR A 221 21.56 -28.33 -10.90
N VAL A 222 20.46 -27.57 -11.01
CA VAL A 222 19.72 -27.04 -9.86
C VAL A 222 18.23 -27.36 -9.94
N HIS A 223 17.62 -27.58 -8.79
CA HIS A 223 16.23 -28.02 -8.62
C HIS A 223 15.36 -27.05 -7.82
N THR A 224 15.96 -26.06 -7.16
CA THR A 224 15.24 -25.05 -6.39
C THR A 224 15.75 -23.64 -6.71
N PRO A 225 14.96 -22.58 -6.41
CA PRO A 225 15.40 -21.20 -6.58
C PRO A 225 16.69 -20.88 -5.83
N GLU A 226 16.87 -21.35 -4.59
CA GLU A 226 18.07 -21.08 -3.81
C GLU A 226 19.31 -21.84 -4.31
N GLU A 227 19.14 -23.06 -4.84
CA GLU A 227 20.23 -23.76 -5.53
C GLU A 227 20.68 -23.00 -6.78
N LEU A 228 19.75 -22.36 -7.50
CA LEU A 228 20.09 -21.51 -8.65
C LEU A 228 20.93 -20.29 -8.23
N ILE A 229 20.61 -19.66 -7.09
CA ILE A 229 21.42 -18.56 -6.55
C ILE A 229 22.84 -19.03 -6.19
N ASP A 230 22.96 -20.20 -5.56
CA ASP A 230 24.27 -20.79 -5.23
C ASP A 230 25.09 -21.09 -6.50
N ALA A 231 24.46 -21.67 -7.53
CA ALA A 231 25.10 -21.98 -8.80
C ALA A 231 25.52 -20.72 -9.59
N LEU A 232 24.69 -19.68 -9.60
CA LEU A 232 25.02 -18.38 -10.19
C LEU A 232 26.26 -17.76 -9.52
N ALA A 233 26.29 -17.76 -8.19
CA ALA A 233 27.42 -17.25 -7.41
C ALA A 233 28.70 -18.05 -7.66
N ALA A 234 28.61 -19.39 -7.66
CA ALA A 234 29.73 -20.27 -7.98
C ALA A 234 30.26 -20.08 -9.42
N SER A 235 29.38 -19.65 -10.33
CA SER A 235 29.72 -19.33 -11.73
C SER A 235 30.25 -17.90 -11.92
N GLY A 236 30.50 -17.15 -10.85
CA GLY A 236 31.09 -15.81 -10.88
C GLY A 236 30.09 -14.67 -11.09
N HIS A 237 28.80 -14.88 -10.85
CA HIS A 237 27.80 -13.80 -10.89
C HIS A 237 27.73 -13.07 -9.56
N ARG A 238 27.48 -11.77 -9.62
CA ARG A 238 27.09 -10.92 -8.49
C ARG A 238 25.57 -10.94 -8.38
N ILE A 239 25.07 -11.23 -7.18
CA ILE A 239 23.64 -11.37 -6.90
C ILE A 239 23.30 -10.46 -5.74
N THR A 240 22.34 -9.56 -5.97
CA THR A 240 21.82 -8.67 -4.95
C THR A 240 20.30 -8.78 -4.95
N VAL A 241 19.70 -8.79 -3.76
CA VAL A 241 18.25 -8.69 -3.61
C VAL A 241 17.93 -7.47 -2.77
N SER A 242 17.04 -6.61 -3.21
CA SER A 242 16.68 -5.36 -2.53
C SER A 242 15.21 -5.34 -2.15
N ASP A 243 14.88 -4.99 -0.90
CA ASP A 243 13.51 -4.57 -0.52
C ASP A 243 13.32 -3.14 -1.04
N VAL A 244 12.53 -2.98 -2.09
CA VAL A 244 12.31 -1.69 -2.74
C VAL A 244 10.90 -1.19 -2.51
N ARG A 245 10.78 0.12 -2.27
CA ARG A 245 9.52 0.78 -1.91
C ARG A 245 9.26 1.98 -2.78
N TYR A 246 8.03 2.04 -3.27
CA TYR A 246 7.49 3.05 -4.17
C TYR A 246 6.16 3.57 -3.61
N PHE A 247 5.71 4.75 -4.04
CA PHE A 247 4.27 5.03 -3.99
C PHE A 247 3.56 4.22 -5.06
N ALA A 248 2.49 3.53 -4.69
CA ALA A 248 1.69 2.78 -5.65
C ALA A 248 1.01 3.74 -6.64
N ASN A 249 1.25 3.51 -7.94
CA ASN A 249 0.56 4.17 -9.03
C ASN A 249 -0.47 3.22 -9.63
N PHE A 250 -1.74 3.56 -9.53
CA PHE A 250 -2.80 2.73 -10.10
C PHE A 250 -3.30 3.22 -11.45
N GLY A 251 -2.96 4.47 -11.80
CA GLY A 251 -3.40 5.11 -13.02
C GLY A 251 -2.50 4.78 -14.20
N HIS A 252 -1.18 4.90 -14.00
CA HIS A 252 -0.18 4.89 -15.08
C HIS A 252 -0.60 5.80 -16.24
N PHE A 253 -1.18 6.97 -15.93
CA PHE A 253 -1.71 7.89 -16.92
C PHE A 253 -0.64 8.90 -17.33
N HIS A 254 -0.69 9.27 -18.60
CA HIS A 254 0.07 10.36 -19.19
C HIS A 254 -0.91 11.31 -19.88
N TYR A 255 -0.76 12.61 -19.68
CA TYR A 255 -1.60 13.64 -20.31
C TYR A 255 -0.73 14.70 -20.96
N LYS A 256 -0.85 14.89 -22.29
CA LYS A 256 -0.01 15.84 -23.05
C LYS A 256 1.51 15.61 -22.83
N GLY A 257 1.91 14.34 -22.69
CA GLY A 257 3.29 13.95 -22.41
C GLY A 257 3.77 14.16 -20.98
N GLN A 258 2.88 14.53 -20.05
CA GLN A 258 3.18 14.70 -18.63
C GLN A 258 2.65 13.51 -17.81
N ASP A 259 3.40 13.09 -16.80
CA ASP A 259 2.98 12.05 -15.87
C ASP A 259 1.82 12.55 -15.00
N VAL A 260 0.81 11.71 -14.80
CA VAL A 260 -0.35 12.05 -13.98
C VAL A 260 -0.26 11.36 -12.63
N MET A 261 -0.17 12.15 -11.56
CA MET A 261 -0.21 11.63 -10.18
C MET A 261 -1.61 11.13 -9.85
N MET A 262 -1.71 9.82 -9.64
CA MET A 262 -2.90 9.15 -9.11
C MET A 262 -2.55 8.27 -7.91
N PRO A 263 -2.06 8.86 -6.80
CA PRO A 263 -1.85 8.12 -5.56
C PRO A 263 -3.17 7.59 -5.00
N PHE A 264 -3.14 6.41 -4.39
CA PHE A 264 -4.24 5.89 -3.59
C PHE A 264 -3.96 6.17 -2.11
N PHE A 265 -4.66 7.14 -1.52
CA PHE A 265 -4.43 7.58 -0.15
C PHE A 265 -5.17 6.73 0.88
N LEU A 266 -4.43 6.30 1.90
CA LEU A 266 -4.97 5.71 3.12
C LEU A 266 -4.88 6.69 4.30
N ASP A 267 -5.91 6.65 5.12
CA ASP A 267 -5.92 7.29 6.42
C ASP A 267 -5.14 6.43 7.43
N SER A 268 -3.97 6.94 7.84
CA SER A 268 -3.09 6.31 8.82
C SER A 268 -3.63 6.39 10.26
N GLN A 269 -4.69 7.17 10.49
CA GLN A 269 -5.24 7.52 11.80
C GLN A 269 -4.28 8.31 12.71
N LEU A 270 -3.11 8.71 12.20
CA LEU A 270 -2.21 9.66 12.86
C LEU A 270 -2.72 11.07 12.61
N LEU A 271 -2.67 11.93 13.62
CA LEU A 271 -3.05 13.34 13.47
C LEU A 271 -1.84 14.18 13.11
N VAL A 272 -1.95 14.95 12.03
CA VAL A 272 -0.98 16.00 11.71
C VAL A 272 -1.09 17.06 12.80
N PRO A 273 0.02 17.43 13.48
CA PRO A 273 0.02 18.53 14.43
C PRO A 273 -0.57 19.80 13.84
N ALA A 274 -1.23 20.60 14.67
CA ALA A 274 -1.74 21.91 14.30
C ALA A 274 -0.77 22.99 14.80
N ASP A 275 -0.56 24.07 14.03
CA ASP A 275 0.32 25.17 14.46
C ASP A 275 -0.34 26.01 15.54
N HIS A 276 -1.68 26.02 15.54
CA HIS A 276 -2.48 26.78 16.48
C HIS A 276 -3.67 25.97 16.98
N TRP A 277 -4.11 26.27 18.20
CA TRP A 277 -5.21 25.54 18.87
C TRP A 277 -6.57 25.67 18.15
N TRP A 278 -6.77 26.72 17.34
CA TRP A 278 -7.98 26.91 16.55
C TRP A 278 -7.96 26.16 15.20
N GLN A 279 -6.81 25.66 14.76
CA GLN A 279 -6.72 24.85 13.55
C GLN A 279 -7.22 23.44 13.86
N ARG A 280 -8.15 22.95 13.03
CA ARG A 280 -8.61 21.57 13.13
C ARG A 280 -7.45 20.63 12.77
N ARG A 281 -7.12 19.72 13.69
CA ARG A 281 -6.19 18.62 13.39
C ARG A 281 -6.79 17.77 12.27
N ARG A 282 -5.96 17.44 11.28
CA ARG A 282 -6.33 16.55 10.17
C ARG A 282 -5.61 15.23 10.30
N HIS A 283 -6.17 14.20 9.68
CA HIS A 283 -5.51 12.92 9.61
C HIS A 283 -4.38 12.97 8.58
N LEU A 284 -3.27 12.32 8.90
CA LEU A 284 -2.19 12.08 7.95
C LEU A 284 -2.67 11.03 6.95
N LEU A 285 -2.90 11.48 5.72
CA LEU A 285 -3.13 10.60 4.60
C LEU A 285 -1.79 10.26 3.96
N VAL A 286 -1.53 8.98 3.74
CA VAL A 286 -0.33 8.50 3.05
C VAL A 286 -0.74 7.74 1.79
N PRO A 287 -0.09 7.95 0.64
CA PRO A 287 -0.25 7.04 -0.49
C PRO A 287 0.12 5.62 -0.06
N VAL A 288 -0.62 4.63 -0.56
CA VAL A 288 -0.27 3.22 -0.39
C VAL A 288 1.14 2.99 -0.92
N ALA A 289 1.94 2.26 -0.14
CA ALA A 289 3.23 1.81 -0.61
C ALA A 289 3.05 0.62 -1.55
N HIS A 290 3.80 0.62 -2.64
CA HIS A 290 4.13 -0.61 -3.36
C HIS A 290 5.49 -1.07 -2.85
N ALA A 291 5.57 -2.31 -2.38
CA ALA A 291 6.84 -2.89 -1.96
C ALA A 291 7.05 -4.23 -2.66
N GLU A 292 8.30 -4.46 -3.04
CA GLU A 292 8.72 -5.61 -3.81
C GLU A 292 10.16 -6.00 -3.50
N TYR A 293 10.57 -7.19 -3.96
CA TYR A 293 11.97 -7.59 -3.97
C TYR A 293 12.53 -7.52 -5.38
N GLU A 294 13.53 -6.68 -5.60
CA GLU A 294 14.29 -6.63 -6.85
C GLU A 294 15.51 -7.54 -6.73
N LEU A 295 15.62 -8.52 -7.61
CA LEU A 295 16.75 -9.43 -7.77
C LEU A 295 17.57 -8.97 -8.98
N MET A 296 18.78 -8.48 -8.71
CA MET A 296 19.74 -8.09 -9.73
C MET A 296 20.83 -9.16 -9.84
N VAL A 297 20.96 -9.73 -11.02
CA VAL A 297 21.99 -10.71 -11.36
C VAL A 297 22.89 -10.12 -12.43
N GLU A 298 24.17 -10.01 -12.12
CA GLU A 298 25.19 -9.49 -13.04
C GLU A 298 26.32 -10.51 -13.18
N GLY A 299 26.64 -10.91 -14.42
CA GLY A 299 27.79 -11.77 -14.63
C GLY A 299 28.02 -12.14 -16.09
N PRO A 300 28.93 -13.10 -16.34
CA PRO A 300 29.44 -13.37 -17.68
C PRO A 300 28.46 -14.09 -18.61
N ARG A 301 27.44 -14.77 -18.06
CA ARG A 301 26.49 -15.58 -18.84
C ARG A 301 25.06 -15.08 -18.74
N LEU A 302 24.70 -14.49 -17.60
CA LEU A 302 23.39 -13.96 -17.31
C LEU A 302 23.51 -12.54 -16.76
N HIS A 303 22.73 -11.62 -17.32
CA HIS A 303 22.53 -10.28 -16.78
C HIS A 303 21.03 -9.98 -16.83
N ALA A 304 20.40 -9.92 -15.66
CA ALA A 304 18.95 -9.86 -15.52
C ALA A 304 18.54 -9.06 -14.27
N ASP A 305 17.39 -8.42 -14.37
CA ASP A 305 16.68 -7.74 -13.28
C ASP A 305 15.24 -8.28 -13.19
N VAL A 306 14.90 -8.87 -12.05
CA VAL A 306 13.63 -9.55 -11.81
C VAL A 306 13.04 -9.03 -10.52
N THR A 307 11.75 -8.72 -10.50
CA THR A 307 11.04 -8.32 -9.28
C THR A 307 10.11 -9.42 -8.79
N PHE A 308 9.81 -9.43 -7.48
CA PHE A 308 8.80 -10.26 -6.87
C PHE A 308 7.87 -9.41 -5.99
N TYR A 309 6.56 -9.58 -6.20
CA TYR A 309 5.52 -9.11 -5.28
C TYR A 309 4.20 -9.86 -5.53
N PHE A 310 3.26 -9.72 -4.60
CA PHE A 310 1.87 -10.16 -4.79
C PHE A 310 1.08 -9.07 -5.54
N GLY A 311 0.87 -9.26 -6.85
CA GLY A 311 0.28 -8.25 -7.70
C GLY A 311 -1.24 -8.14 -7.59
N ILE A 312 -1.79 -7.03 -8.10
CA ILE A 312 -3.24 -6.81 -8.26
C ILE A 312 -3.89 -7.80 -9.24
N ASP A 313 -3.07 -8.49 -10.03
CA ASP A 313 -3.44 -9.64 -10.87
C ASP A 313 -3.65 -10.93 -10.06
N GLY A 314 -3.40 -10.88 -8.75
CA GLY A 314 -3.45 -12.01 -7.83
C GLY A 314 -2.29 -12.98 -7.98
N ARG A 315 -1.19 -12.59 -8.62
CA ARG A 315 -0.02 -13.46 -8.76
C ARG A 315 1.05 -13.08 -7.75
N ALA A 316 1.51 -14.03 -6.94
CA ALA A 316 2.72 -13.88 -6.13
C ALA A 316 3.84 -14.63 -6.85
N GLU A 317 4.58 -13.91 -7.69
CA GLU A 317 5.51 -14.51 -8.65
C GLU A 317 6.69 -13.59 -8.94
N PHE A 318 7.75 -14.19 -9.48
CA PHE A 318 8.84 -13.48 -10.13
C PHE A 318 8.36 -12.95 -11.48
N ARG A 319 8.69 -11.69 -11.80
CA ARG A 319 8.29 -10.99 -13.03
C ARG A 319 9.36 -9.98 -13.45
N THR A 320 9.25 -9.42 -14.66
CA THR A 320 10.19 -8.39 -15.12
C THR A 320 9.89 -7.01 -14.51
N ASN A 321 10.91 -6.16 -14.41
CA ASN A 321 10.82 -4.77 -13.93
C ASN A 321 11.38 -3.78 -14.97
N ASP A 322 10.89 -3.85 -16.21
CA ASP A 322 11.51 -3.19 -17.37
C ASP A 322 10.68 -2.04 -17.96
N LEU A 323 9.67 -1.60 -17.22
CA LEU A 323 8.89 -0.40 -17.50
C LEU A 323 9.43 0.78 -16.71
N LEU A 324 9.42 1.96 -17.33
CA LEU A 324 9.88 3.19 -16.70
C LEU A 324 8.86 3.67 -15.67
N ASN A 325 9.24 3.60 -14.40
CA ASN A 325 8.46 4.18 -13.31
C ASN A 325 8.30 5.70 -13.48
N GLN A 326 7.09 6.20 -13.25
CA GLN A 326 6.83 7.65 -13.26
C GLN A 326 7.61 8.32 -12.11
N PRO A 327 8.34 9.43 -12.33
CA PRO A 327 9.26 9.99 -11.34
C PRO A 327 8.63 10.33 -9.97
N TRP A 328 7.33 10.63 -9.94
CA TRP A 328 6.62 10.96 -8.71
C TRP A 328 6.40 9.77 -7.77
N VAL A 329 6.52 8.53 -8.26
CA VAL A 329 6.41 7.33 -7.41
C VAL A 329 7.64 7.14 -6.52
N MET A 330 8.74 7.83 -6.84
CA MET A 330 10.02 7.80 -6.13
C MET A 330 10.63 6.40 -6.11
N GLY A 331 11.40 6.03 -5.08
CA GLY A 331 12.01 4.72 -4.94
C GLY A 331 13.04 4.70 -3.81
N ARG A 332 12.99 3.68 -2.96
CA ARG A 332 14.00 3.45 -1.91
C ARG A 332 14.28 1.97 -1.71
N HIS A 333 15.56 1.61 -1.77
CA HIS A 333 16.06 0.34 -1.26
C HIS A 333 16.10 0.41 0.26
N ALA A 334 15.10 -0.16 0.93
CA ALA A 334 15.02 -0.15 2.38
C ALA A 334 16.05 -1.09 3.02
N HIS A 335 16.30 -2.23 2.36
CA HIS A 335 17.31 -3.21 2.75
C HIS A 335 17.93 -3.82 1.50
N GLU A 336 19.21 -4.16 1.57
CA GLU A 336 19.93 -4.91 0.53
C GLU A 336 20.50 -6.19 1.12
N TYR A 337 20.31 -7.30 0.41
CA TYR A 337 20.71 -8.64 0.80
C TYR A 337 21.70 -9.18 -0.24
N ALA A 338 22.80 -9.77 0.23
CA ALA A 338 23.82 -10.38 -0.61
C ALA A 338 24.25 -11.75 -0.06
N GLY A 339 24.87 -12.57 -0.90
CA GLY A 339 25.38 -13.89 -0.52
C GLY A 339 24.31 -14.78 0.13
N ALA A 340 24.59 -15.29 1.33
CA ALA A 340 23.66 -16.17 2.05
C ALA A 340 22.31 -15.50 2.37
N GLN A 341 22.26 -14.17 2.54
CA GLN A 341 21.01 -13.46 2.77
C GLN A 341 20.17 -13.36 1.50
N ALA A 342 20.78 -13.05 0.36
CA ALA A 342 20.08 -13.06 -0.93
C ALA A 342 19.50 -14.44 -1.23
N ARG A 343 20.31 -15.49 -1.02
CA ARG A 343 19.87 -16.88 -1.13
C ARG A 343 18.66 -17.19 -0.25
N GLU A 344 18.67 -16.77 1.02
CA GLU A 344 17.55 -17.00 1.94
C GLU A 344 16.29 -16.24 1.50
N VAL A 345 16.41 -14.99 1.04
CA VAL A 345 15.26 -14.25 0.50
C VAL A 345 14.66 -14.98 -0.70
N ILE A 346 15.49 -15.43 -1.66
CA ILE A 346 15.01 -16.16 -2.84
C ILE A 346 14.35 -17.50 -2.48
N ARG A 347 14.89 -18.24 -1.49
CA ARG A 347 14.24 -19.46 -0.97
C ARG A 347 12.83 -19.17 -0.45
N LEU A 348 12.69 -18.11 0.36
CA LEU A 348 11.41 -17.71 0.94
C LEU A 348 10.44 -17.29 -0.15
N LEU A 349 10.89 -16.50 -1.12
CA LEU A 349 10.09 -16.09 -2.27
C LEU A 349 9.57 -17.28 -3.08
N GLY A 350 10.42 -18.28 -3.33
CA GLY A 350 9.97 -19.51 -3.97
C GLY A 350 8.91 -20.27 -3.15
N GLY A 351 9.08 -20.31 -1.83
CA GLY A 351 8.07 -20.85 -0.92
C GLY A 351 6.74 -20.09 -0.98
N PHE A 352 6.78 -18.75 -1.07
CA PHE A 352 5.60 -17.91 -1.26
C PHE A 352 4.91 -18.18 -2.61
N THR A 353 5.65 -18.33 -3.72
CA THR A 353 5.08 -18.70 -5.01
C THR A 353 4.28 -20.01 -4.90
N ALA A 354 4.86 -21.04 -4.28
CA ALA A 354 4.21 -22.34 -4.11
C ALA A 354 2.99 -22.27 -3.18
N ALA A 355 3.08 -21.53 -2.08
CA ALA A 355 1.97 -21.36 -1.14
C ALA A 355 0.79 -20.62 -1.80
N TYR A 356 1.04 -19.51 -2.50
CA TYR A 356 -0.01 -18.78 -3.21
C TYR A 356 -0.62 -19.59 -4.35
N ALA A 357 0.18 -20.40 -5.07
CA ALA A 357 -0.33 -21.37 -6.04
C ALA A 357 -1.37 -22.32 -5.39
N ARG A 358 -1.04 -22.91 -4.24
CA ARG A 358 -1.97 -23.78 -3.48
C ARG A 358 -3.19 -23.02 -2.97
N LEU A 359 -3.02 -21.80 -2.45
CA LEU A 359 -4.12 -20.95 -1.98
C LEU A 359 -5.13 -20.68 -3.10
N HIS A 360 -4.67 -20.40 -4.31
CA HIS A 360 -5.54 -20.16 -5.46
C HIS A 360 -6.23 -21.41 -5.97
N LEU A 361 -5.56 -22.57 -5.93
CA LEU A 361 -6.19 -23.84 -6.25
C LEU A 361 -7.28 -24.20 -5.23
N ALA A 362 -7.06 -23.89 -3.95
CA ALA A 362 -8.03 -24.10 -2.88
C ALA A 362 -9.16 -23.06 -2.86
N ASN A 363 -8.90 -21.84 -3.35
CA ASN A 363 -9.83 -20.70 -3.25
C ASN A 363 -10.00 -19.93 -4.58
N PRO A 364 -10.30 -20.60 -5.72
CA PRO A 364 -10.38 -19.96 -7.03
C PRO A 364 -11.52 -18.94 -7.18
N GLN A 365 -12.44 -18.90 -6.22
CA GLN A 365 -13.59 -18.01 -6.15
C GLN A 365 -13.30 -16.65 -5.50
N LEU A 366 -12.10 -16.45 -4.95
CA LEU A 366 -11.77 -15.19 -4.29
C LEU A 366 -11.83 -14.03 -5.30
N PRO A 367 -12.51 -12.92 -4.96
CA PRO A 367 -12.57 -11.77 -5.85
C PRO A 367 -11.19 -11.14 -6.00
N PHE A 368 -10.98 -10.43 -7.11
CA PHE A 368 -9.70 -9.79 -7.44
C PHE A 368 -8.52 -10.76 -7.35
N ALA A 369 -8.76 -12.04 -7.67
CA ALA A 369 -7.77 -13.09 -7.55
C ALA A 369 -7.10 -13.13 -6.16
N GLY A 370 -7.90 -12.93 -5.10
CA GLY A 370 -7.41 -12.92 -3.73
C GLY A 370 -6.71 -11.64 -3.29
N TYR A 371 -6.51 -10.62 -4.14
CA TYR A 371 -5.95 -9.35 -3.71
C TYR A 371 -6.80 -8.73 -2.58
N TYR A 372 -6.15 -8.07 -1.61
CA TYR A 372 -6.64 -7.72 -0.27
C TYR A 372 -6.89 -8.92 0.67
N THR A 373 -7.56 -9.99 0.21
CA THR A 373 -7.91 -11.14 1.06
C THR A 373 -6.68 -11.97 1.44
N LEU A 374 -5.87 -12.35 0.46
CA LEU A 374 -4.61 -13.06 0.64
C LEU A 374 -3.44 -12.08 0.90
N GLY A 375 -3.68 -10.78 0.91
CA GLY A 375 -2.68 -9.73 1.14
C GLY A 375 -2.69 -8.66 0.06
N VAL A 376 -1.73 -7.74 0.12
CA VAL A 376 -1.36 -6.82 -0.95
C VAL A 376 0.12 -6.99 -1.29
N CYS A 377 0.63 -6.23 -2.27
CA CYS A 377 2.02 -6.35 -2.77
C CYS A 377 3.09 -6.42 -1.67
N GLN A 378 2.90 -5.68 -0.59
CA GLN A 378 3.84 -5.58 0.51
C GLN A 378 3.68 -6.60 1.64
N ASP A 379 2.65 -7.45 1.68
CA ASP A 379 2.46 -8.40 2.79
C ASP A 379 3.60 -9.45 2.81
N VAL A 380 3.98 -9.98 1.64
CA VAL A 380 5.11 -10.92 1.51
C VAL A 380 6.42 -10.25 1.91
N VAL A 381 6.64 -9.02 1.45
CA VAL A 381 7.83 -8.23 1.79
C VAL A 381 7.90 -7.97 3.30
N SER A 382 6.77 -7.63 3.93
CA SER A 382 6.69 -7.45 5.38
C SER A 382 7.08 -8.73 6.15
N ALA A 383 6.64 -9.88 5.65
CA ALA A 383 6.88 -11.17 6.29
C ALA A 383 8.35 -11.57 6.24
N ILE A 384 8.99 -11.37 5.08
CA ILE A 384 10.42 -11.62 4.92
C ILE A 384 11.24 -10.56 5.66
N GLU A 385 10.90 -9.26 5.57
CA GLU A 385 11.55 -8.19 6.34
C GLU A 385 11.56 -8.50 7.84
N LEU A 386 10.41 -8.95 8.38
CA LEU A 386 10.28 -9.35 9.78
C LEU A 386 11.21 -10.51 10.13
N LYS A 387 11.29 -11.55 9.28
CA LYS A 387 12.20 -12.69 9.50
C LYS A 387 13.67 -12.27 9.43
N MET A 388 14.02 -11.43 8.46
CA MET A 388 15.41 -11.06 8.18
C MET A 388 15.95 -10.02 9.16
N THR A 389 15.10 -9.16 9.70
CA THR A 389 15.53 -8.00 10.51
C THR A 389 14.96 -7.97 11.94
N GLY A 390 14.02 -8.87 12.26
CA GLY A 390 13.32 -8.91 13.54
C GLY A 390 12.20 -7.87 13.69
N LYS A 391 11.93 -7.05 12.66
CA LYS A 391 10.83 -6.08 12.65
C LYS A 391 10.31 -5.88 11.22
N THR A 392 9.07 -5.40 11.08
CA THR A 392 8.57 -4.90 9.79
C THR A 392 8.18 -3.44 9.88
N THR A 393 8.41 -2.72 8.79
CA THR A 393 8.19 -1.28 8.67
C THR A 393 7.21 -0.92 7.54
N LEU A 394 6.47 -1.91 7.03
CA LEU A 394 5.54 -1.75 5.91
C LEU A 394 4.08 -1.62 6.37
N PHE A 395 3.32 -0.74 5.72
CA PHE A 395 1.88 -0.49 5.94
C PHE A 395 1.20 -0.12 4.60
N PRO A 396 0.03 -0.72 4.26
CA PRO A 396 -0.80 -1.64 5.05
C PRO A 396 -0.59 -3.14 4.78
N ASN A 397 -0.83 -3.98 5.78
CA ASN A 397 -0.85 -5.44 5.64
C ASN A 397 -2.27 -5.95 5.84
N THR A 398 -2.79 -6.73 4.89
CA THR A 398 -4.22 -7.06 4.80
C THR A 398 -4.55 -8.54 4.86
N ALA A 399 -3.56 -9.43 4.75
CA ALA A 399 -3.79 -10.86 4.60
C ALA A 399 -4.67 -11.47 5.71
N GLN A 400 -5.68 -12.24 5.31
CA GLN A 400 -6.56 -13.02 6.19
C GLN A 400 -5.88 -14.35 6.53
N ILE A 401 -5.40 -14.48 7.78
CA ILE A 401 -4.60 -15.62 8.23
C ILE A 401 -5.36 -16.94 8.17
N GLU A 402 -6.68 -16.90 8.15
CA GLU A 402 -7.54 -18.07 8.07
C GLU A 402 -7.36 -18.85 6.76
N PHE A 403 -6.86 -18.21 5.69
CA PHE A 403 -6.50 -18.88 4.45
C PHE A 403 -5.12 -19.55 4.52
N PHE A 404 -4.21 -19.05 5.35
CA PHE A 404 -2.83 -19.53 5.49
C PHE A 404 -2.75 -20.67 6.51
N ASN A 405 -3.32 -21.82 6.15
CA ASN A 405 -3.47 -22.97 7.06
C ASN A 405 -3.00 -24.32 6.49
N ASP A 406 -2.50 -24.36 5.25
CA ASP A 406 -1.98 -25.60 4.64
C ASP A 406 -0.70 -26.06 5.35
N ALA A 407 -0.70 -27.28 5.88
CA ALA A 407 0.45 -27.84 6.59
C ALA A 407 1.72 -27.96 5.72
N LYS A 408 1.58 -28.05 4.40
CA LYS A 408 2.72 -28.06 3.45
C LYS A 408 3.47 -26.74 3.44
N ASP A 409 2.79 -25.65 3.78
CA ASP A 409 3.31 -24.28 3.72
C ASP A 409 3.50 -23.70 5.13
N ALA A 410 3.80 -24.55 6.13
CA ALA A 410 3.86 -24.17 7.55
C ALA A 410 4.79 -22.98 7.86
N GLU A 411 5.94 -22.87 7.18
CA GLU A 411 6.84 -21.72 7.35
C GLU A 411 6.19 -20.43 6.81
N VAL A 412 5.61 -20.47 5.61
CA VAL A 412 4.90 -19.33 5.01
C VAL A 412 3.72 -18.91 5.88
N ASN A 413 2.94 -19.87 6.38
CA ASN A 413 1.82 -19.60 7.28
C ASN A 413 2.29 -18.91 8.56
N ALA A 414 3.38 -19.37 9.16
CA ALA A 414 3.94 -18.75 10.36
C ALA A 414 4.43 -17.32 10.10
N LEU A 415 5.09 -17.09 8.97
CA LEU A 415 5.56 -15.76 8.56
C LEU A 415 4.39 -14.80 8.32
N MET A 416 3.37 -15.25 7.60
CA MET A 416 2.16 -14.47 7.36
C MET A 416 1.37 -14.22 8.63
N ALA A 417 1.33 -15.15 9.58
CA ALA A 417 0.70 -14.94 10.88
C ALA A 417 1.46 -13.91 11.74
N ALA A 418 2.79 -13.82 11.60
CA ALA A 418 3.64 -12.99 12.44
C ALA A 418 3.56 -11.48 12.13
N ILE A 419 3.24 -11.09 10.89
CA ILE A 419 3.15 -9.66 10.55
C ILE A 419 1.87 -9.02 11.11
N PRO A 420 1.90 -7.74 11.52
CA PRO A 420 0.70 -7.02 11.96
C PRO A 420 -0.38 -7.00 10.87
N LYS A 421 -1.66 -6.95 11.28
CA LYS A 421 -2.83 -6.86 10.40
C LYS A 421 -3.54 -5.55 10.60
N ASP A 422 -3.72 -4.78 9.53
CA ASP A 422 -4.36 -3.47 9.61
C ASP A 422 -5.86 -3.54 9.26
N ARG A 423 -6.32 -4.69 8.77
CA ARG A 423 -7.67 -4.92 8.25
C ARG A 423 -8.80 -4.59 9.21
N ASP A 424 -8.60 -4.78 10.52
CA ASP A 424 -9.66 -4.57 11.51
C ASP A 424 -9.77 -3.12 12.01
N GLY A 425 -9.11 -2.19 11.30
CA GLY A 425 -9.15 -0.76 11.62
C GLY A 425 -8.25 -0.36 12.79
N VAL A 426 -7.41 -1.29 13.28
CA VAL A 426 -6.36 -0.96 14.26
C VAL A 426 -5.39 0.04 13.63
N ALA A 427 -5.12 1.13 14.35
CA ALA A 427 -4.20 2.14 13.85
C ALA A 427 -2.75 1.60 13.79
N PRO A 428 -2.08 1.69 12.63
CA PRO A 428 -0.72 1.20 12.46
C PRO A 428 0.27 1.94 13.36
N SER A 429 1.39 1.30 13.68
CA SER A 429 2.47 1.99 14.40
C SER A 429 3.06 3.11 13.52
N PRO A 430 3.46 4.25 14.09
CA PRO A 430 4.08 5.33 13.32
C PRO A 430 5.30 4.86 12.51
N GLU A 431 6.09 3.93 13.07
CA GLU A 431 7.28 3.37 12.42
C GLU A 431 6.93 2.63 11.13
N ARG A 432 5.77 1.96 11.06
CA ARG A 432 5.29 1.32 9.83
C ARG A 432 4.76 2.33 8.82
N VAL A 433 4.09 3.39 9.28
CA VAL A 433 3.58 4.45 8.38
C VAL A 433 4.71 5.25 7.74
N PHE A 434 5.73 5.63 8.52
CA PHE A 434 6.88 6.36 7.98
C PHE A 434 7.87 5.44 7.28
N GLY A 435 8.00 4.20 7.76
CA GLY A 435 8.85 3.19 7.17
C GLY A 435 8.41 2.78 5.76
N SER A 436 7.10 2.74 5.50
CA SER A 436 6.58 2.35 4.18
C SER A 436 6.80 3.40 3.08
N LEU A 437 7.21 4.62 3.43
CA LEU A 437 7.43 5.69 2.46
C LEU A 437 8.64 5.40 1.56
N PRO A 438 8.61 5.81 0.28
CA PRO A 438 9.64 5.53 -0.72
C PRO A 438 10.88 6.44 -0.58
N THR A 439 11.07 7.08 0.57
CA THR A 439 12.24 7.90 0.90
C THR A 439 12.37 7.99 2.43
N ALA A 440 13.60 8.10 2.93
CA ALA A 440 13.86 8.48 4.32
C ALA A 440 14.03 10.00 4.47
N ASP A 441 14.34 10.70 3.38
CA ASP A 441 14.38 12.15 3.34
C ASP A 441 13.01 12.68 2.89
N PHE A 442 12.11 12.91 3.85
CA PHE A 442 10.76 13.38 3.54
C PHE A 442 10.72 14.74 2.85
N SER A 443 11.81 15.52 2.83
CA SER A 443 11.87 16.77 2.06
C SER A 443 11.82 16.55 0.54
N THR A 444 12.17 15.33 0.09
CA THR A 444 12.13 14.94 -1.33
C THR A 444 10.75 14.53 -1.83
N ILE A 445 9.75 14.38 -0.95
CA ILE A 445 8.38 14.02 -1.35
C ILE A 445 7.79 15.11 -2.23
N THR A 446 7.35 14.76 -3.43
CA THR A 446 6.86 15.71 -4.46
C THR A 446 5.33 15.78 -4.54
N VAL A 447 4.63 14.83 -3.90
CA VAL A 447 3.17 14.82 -3.82
C VAL A 447 2.67 16.07 -3.05
N PRO A 448 1.82 16.92 -3.66
CA PRO A 448 1.40 18.18 -3.05
C PRO A 448 0.78 18.02 -1.66
N GLY A 449 1.25 18.80 -0.68
CA GLY A 449 0.76 18.82 0.70
C GLY A 449 1.19 17.62 1.57
N LEU A 450 1.62 16.51 0.96
CA LEU A 450 2.05 15.31 1.68
C LEU A 450 3.37 15.56 2.42
N ARG A 451 4.30 16.26 1.79
CA ARG A 451 5.62 16.59 2.36
C ARG A 451 5.49 17.24 3.73
N GLU A 452 4.73 18.32 3.82
CA GLU A 452 4.56 19.09 5.05
C GLU A 452 3.87 18.24 6.13
N ASP A 453 2.84 17.47 5.73
CA ASP A 453 2.09 16.62 6.65
C ASP A 453 2.97 15.49 7.23
N VAL A 454 3.78 14.84 6.40
CA VAL A 454 4.72 13.79 6.81
C VAL A 454 5.81 14.37 7.70
N GLN A 455 6.46 15.47 7.30
CA GLN A 455 7.54 16.09 8.08
C GLN A 455 7.07 16.52 9.47
N ARG A 456 5.89 17.17 9.56
CA ARG A 456 5.33 17.59 10.84
C ARG A 456 4.97 16.41 11.73
N SER A 457 4.34 15.38 11.15
CA SER A 457 3.94 14.18 11.89
C SER A 457 5.16 13.40 12.37
N TYR A 458 6.20 13.28 11.53
CA TYR A 458 7.45 12.61 11.89
C TYR A 458 8.19 13.38 13.00
N ALA A 459 8.28 14.71 12.89
CA ALA A 459 8.90 15.53 13.94
C ALA A 459 8.17 15.40 15.28
N ALA A 460 6.83 15.36 15.27
CA ALA A 460 6.05 15.09 16.48
C ALA A 460 6.27 13.68 17.02
N HIS A 461 6.43 12.68 16.15
CA HIS A 461 6.75 11.31 16.56
C HIS A 461 8.10 11.22 17.27
N GLN A 462 9.14 11.86 16.72
CA GLN A 462 10.48 11.93 17.33
C GLN A 462 10.47 12.59 18.71
N ARG A 463 9.51 13.48 18.99
CA ARG A 463 9.32 14.12 20.30
C ARG A 463 8.36 13.37 21.23
N GLY A 464 7.73 12.28 20.79
CA GLY A 464 6.70 11.58 21.56
C GLY A 464 5.37 12.33 21.66
N GLU A 465 5.12 13.30 20.78
CA GLU A 465 3.94 14.18 20.76
C GLU A 465 2.89 13.74 19.74
N LEU A 466 3.20 12.75 18.89
CA LEU A 466 2.29 12.33 17.84
C LEU A 466 1.04 11.67 18.43
N THR A 467 -0.12 12.28 18.17
CA THR A 467 -1.42 11.78 18.62
C THR A 467 -2.14 11.01 17.53
N ARG A 468 -2.98 10.04 17.93
CA ARG A 468 -3.90 9.33 17.03
C ARG A 468 -5.29 9.96 17.07
N SER A 469 -6.08 9.71 16.04
CA SER A 469 -7.50 10.04 16.06
C SER A 469 -8.18 9.27 17.21
N PRO A 470 -9.04 9.92 18.02
CA PRO A 470 -9.81 9.22 19.03
C PRO A 470 -10.68 8.17 18.36
N GLY A 471 -10.64 6.93 18.83
CA GLY A 471 -11.56 5.91 18.37
C GLY A 471 -13.02 6.33 18.63
N VAL A 472 -13.97 5.81 17.86
CA VAL A 472 -15.41 6.09 18.03
C VAL A 472 -15.85 5.87 19.49
N TRP A 473 -15.30 4.85 20.16
CA TRP A 473 -15.56 4.58 21.57
C TRP A 473 -15.07 5.68 22.50
N GLN A 474 -13.94 6.31 22.21
CA GLN A 474 -13.47 7.44 23.01
C GLN A 474 -14.45 8.61 22.90
N TRP A 475 -14.94 8.93 21.71
CA TRP A 475 -15.98 9.94 21.52
C TRP A 475 -17.28 9.60 22.26
N ILE A 476 -17.71 8.33 22.23
CA ILE A 476 -18.89 7.86 22.97
C ILE A 476 -18.68 8.03 24.48
N LEU A 477 -17.52 7.61 25.00
CA LEU A 477 -17.21 7.71 26.43
C LEU A 477 -17.09 9.17 26.89
N GLU A 478 -16.45 10.04 26.10
CA GLU A 478 -16.37 11.47 26.38
C GLU A 478 -17.77 12.11 26.34
N GLY A 479 -18.62 11.72 25.38
CA GLY A 479 -20.01 12.15 25.29
C GLY A 479 -20.84 11.72 26.50
N ILE A 480 -20.72 10.46 26.94
CA ILE A 480 -21.39 9.94 28.14
C ILE A 480 -20.89 10.67 29.39
N ALA A 481 -19.58 10.87 29.54
CA ALA A 481 -19.00 11.59 30.67
C ALA A 481 -19.48 13.04 30.72
N PHE A 482 -19.58 13.71 29.57
CA PHE A 482 -20.13 15.05 29.45
C PHE A 482 -21.60 15.10 29.89
N ILE A 483 -22.44 14.21 29.37
CA ILE A 483 -23.86 14.11 29.76
C ILE A 483 -24.01 13.84 31.26
N ALA A 484 -23.22 12.90 31.81
CA ALA A 484 -23.23 12.59 33.24
C ALA A 484 -22.82 13.81 34.09
N SER A 485 -21.84 14.60 33.64
CA SER A 485 -21.42 15.83 34.34
C SER A 485 -22.54 16.89 34.38
N ILE A 486 -23.32 17.02 33.30
CA ILE A 486 -24.48 17.91 33.24
C ILE A 486 -25.55 17.42 34.22
N ILE A 487 -25.88 16.12 34.21
CA ILE A 487 -26.88 15.53 35.11
C ILE A 487 -26.49 15.74 36.58
N LEU A 488 -25.22 15.48 36.93
CA LEU A 488 -24.71 15.68 38.29
C LEU A 488 -24.74 17.15 38.70
N SER A 489 -24.42 18.07 37.80
CA SER A 489 -24.48 19.52 38.05
C SER A 489 -25.90 20.00 38.28
N LEU A 490 -26.85 19.54 37.45
CA LEU A 490 -28.28 19.85 37.61
C LEU A 490 -28.86 19.25 38.90
N TRP A 491 -28.47 18.02 39.26
CA TRP A 491 -28.86 17.39 40.51
C TRP A 491 -28.27 18.13 41.73
N GLY A 492 -26.99 18.50 41.66
CA GLY A 492 -26.32 19.29 42.69
C GLY A 492 -26.98 20.66 42.88
N TYR A 493 -27.34 21.33 41.78
CA TYR A 493 -28.08 22.60 41.81
C TYR A 493 -29.47 22.45 42.44
N ARG A 494 -30.25 21.43 42.05
CA ARG A 494 -31.55 21.13 42.65
C ARG A 494 -31.44 20.83 44.15
N ARG A 495 -30.42 20.08 44.55
CA ARG A 495 -30.17 19.78 45.97
C ARG A 495 -29.79 21.03 46.75
N TYR A 496 -28.99 21.91 46.15
CA TYR A 496 -28.65 23.19 46.73
C TYR A 496 -29.90 24.07 46.94
N GLN A 497 -30.80 24.15 45.95
CA GLN A 497 -32.07 24.87 46.08
C GLN A 497 -32.92 24.33 47.24
N LYS A 498 -33.06 23.00 47.35
CA LYS A 498 -33.80 22.35 48.46
C LYS A 498 -33.19 22.54 49.86
N MET A 499 -31.95 23.03 49.98
CA MET A 499 -31.33 23.36 51.27
C MET A 499 -31.47 24.85 51.63
N GLN A 500 -31.89 25.69 50.67
CA GLN A 500 -32.15 27.11 50.88
C GLN A 500 -33.62 27.37 51.22
N GLU A 501 -34.51 26.51 50.72
CA GLU A 501 -35.87 26.30 51.27
C GLU A 501 -35.79 25.60 52.63
#